data_AF-A0A5R2N9B5-F1
#
_entry.id   AF-A0A5R2N9B5-F1
#
_cell.length_a   1.000
_cell.length_b   1.000
_cell.length_c   1.000
_cell.angle_alpha   90.00
_cell.angle_beta   90.00
_cell.angle_gamma   90.00
#
_symmetry.space_group_name_H-M   'P 1'
#
loop_
_entity.id
_entity.type
_entity.pdbx_description
1 polymer ?
#
loop_
_entity_poly.entity_id
_entity_poly.type
_entity_poly.pdbx_seq_one_letter_code
_entity_poly.pdbx_strand_id
1 'polypeptide(L)'
;MNQFRFSRRPDIGDKVRVSFEFFPPKNDEMEARLWDTVTRLEPLQPKFVSVTYGAGGSTRERTARTIGRILKETSLTPAAHMTCVDAARHEVDAVIQEFTDMGVKRFVALRGDPAEGVGAAYRPHPDGYANGAELVGALKGAGDFDISVS
;
A
#
# COMPACT_ATOMS: atom_id res chain seq x y z
N MET A 1 -17.18 0.05 -38.25
CA MET A 1 -17.12 -1.06 -37.27
C MET A 1 -15.74 -1.05 -36.62
N ASN A 2 -15.63 -0.69 -35.35
CA ASN A 2 -14.46 -1.07 -34.55
C ASN A 2 -14.95 -1.59 -33.20
N GLN A 3 -14.80 -2.89 -33.03
CA GLN A 3 -15.39 -3.71 -31.99
C GLN A 3 -14.75 -3.41 -30.62
N PHE A 4 -15.60 -3.29 -29.60
CA PHE A 4 -15.37 -3.67 -28.21
C PHE A 4 -13.91 -3.67 -27.70
N ARG A 5 -13.43 -2.52 -27.19
CA ARG A 5 -12.35 -2.54 -26.20
C ARG A 5 -12.90 -3.14 -24.92
N PHE A 6 -12.63 -4.43 -24.67
CA PHE A 6 -12.98 -5.11 -23.42
C PHE A 6 -12.56 -4.35 -22.16
N SER A 7 -11.46 -3.60 -22.23
CA SER A 7 -10.93 -2.77 -21.13
C SER A 7 -11.78 -1.56 -20.75
N ARG A 8 -12.87 -1.28 -21.47
CA ARG A 8 -13.78 -0.16 -21.19
C ARG A 8 -15.19 -0.60 -20.81
N ARG A 9 -15.38 -1.89 -20.54
CA ARG A 9 -16.66 -2.43 -20.07
C ARG A 9 -16.75 -2.28 -18.55
N PRO A 10 -17.64 -1.43 -18.03
CA PRO A 10 -17.79 -1.25 -16.58
C PRO A 10 -18.26 -2.55 -15.90
N ASP A 11 -18.97 -3.43 -16.61
CA ASP A 11 -19.46 -4.73 -16.09
C ASP A 11 -18.37 -5.82 -15.99
N ILE A 12 -17.11 -5.53 -16.35
CA ILE A 12 -16.02 -6.52 -16.23
C ILE A 12 -15.65 -6.78 -14.76
N GLY A 13 -15.77 -5.75 -13.90
CA GLY A 13 -15.47 -5.86 -12.46
C GLY A 13 -16.40 -6.84 -11.73
N ASP A 14 -17.61 -7.03 -12.23
CA ASP A 14 -18.59 -7.99 -11.70
C ASP A 14 -18.24 -9.45 -12.04
N LYS A 15 -17.42 -9.67 -13.08
CA LYS A 15 -17.06 -10.99 -13.59
C LYS A 15 -15.67 -11.43 -13.14
N VAL A 16 -14.76 -10.47 -12.94
CA VAL A 16 -13.38 -10.73 -12.51
C VAL A 16 -13.01 -9.74 -11.41
N ARG A 17 -12.67 -10.27 -10.23
CA ARG A 17 -12.19 -9.44 -9.12
C ARG A 17 -10.75 -9.03 -9.39
N VAL A 18 -10.52 -7.72 -9.44
CA VAL A 18 -9.21 -7.12 -9.66
C VAL A 18 -8.83 -6.16 -8.54
N SER A 19 -7.52 -6.00 -8.34
CA SER A 19 -6.89 -4.94 -7.56
C SER A 19 -5.67 -4.44 -8.32
N PHE A 20 -5.27 -3.20 -8.07
CA PHE A 20 -4.11 -2.58 -8.72
C PHE A 20 -3.12 -2.10 -7.66
N GLU A 21 -1.83 -2.16 -7.98
CA GLU A 21 -0.77 -1.68 -7.11
C GLU A 21 -0.10 -0.45 -7.71
N PHE A 22 0.08 0.58 -6.89
CA PHE A 22 0.71 1.84 -7.26
C PHE A 22 2.01 2.05 -6.50
N PHE A 23 2.99 2.62 -7.18
CA PHE A 23 4.23 3.09 -6.57
C PHE A 23 4.13 4.59 -6.29
N PRO A 24 4.47 5.05 -5.07
CA PRO A 24 4.47 6.48 -4.75
C PRO A 24 5.37 7.27 -5.72
N PRO A 25 4.87 8.38 -6.30
CA PRO A 25 5.59 9.13 -7.32
C PRO A 25 6.78 9.88 -6.71
N LYS A 26 7.92 9.88 -7.40
CA LYS A 26 9.15 10.53 -6.93
C LYS A 26 9.23 12.03 -7.29
N ASN A 27 8.40 12.48 -8.23
CA ASN A 27 8.35 13.84 -8.73
C ASN A 27 6.95 14.17 -9.27
N ASP A 28 6.73 15.44 -9.61
CA ASP A 28 5.43 15.97 -10.02
C ASP A 28 4.93 15.38 -11.35
N GLU A 29 5.85 15.07 -12.28
CA GLU A 29 5.48 14.44 -13.55
C GLU A 29 4.92 13.03 -13.34
N MET A 30 5.59 12.23 -12.49
CA MET A 30 5.12 10.90 -12.11
C MET A 30 3.79 10.99 -11.34
N GLU A 31 3.61 12.03 -10.54
CA GLU A 31 2.34 12.24 -9.82
C GLU A 31 1.19 12.50 -10.79
N ALA A 32 1.38 13.38 -11.77
CA ALA A 32 0.35 13.66 -12.78
C ALA A 32 -0.02 12.39 -13.55
N ARG A 33 0.98 11.58 -13.93
CA ARG A 33 0.77 10.28 -14.60
C ARG A 33 0.07 9.25 -13.72
N LEU A 34 0.43 9.18 -12.44
CA LEU A 34 -0.26 8.32 -11.48
C LEU A 34 -1.72 8.73 -11.37
N TRP A 35 -2.02 10.03 -11.32
CA TRP A 35 -3.39 10.50 -11.18
C TRP A 35 -4.27 10.25 -12.42
N ASP A 36 -3.71 10.41 -13.63
CA ASP A 36 -4.38 9.96 -14.87
C ASP A 36 -4.73 8.47 -14.79
N THR A 37 -3.78 7.67 -14.31
CA THR A 37 -3.95 6.22 -14.18
C THR A 37 -5.03 5.87 -13.16
N VAL A 38 -5.01 6.49 -11.98
CA VAL A 38 -6.03 6.31 -10.93
C VAL A 38 -7.42 6.63 -11.47
N THR A 39 -7.59 7.80 -12.09
CA THR A 39 -8.87 8.24 -12.66
C THR A 39 -9.39 7.28 -13.73
N ARG A 40 -8.49 6.68 -14.52
CA ARG A 40 -8.85 5.73 -15.57
C ARG A 40 -9.21 4.33 -15.05
N LEU A 41 -8.65 3.93 -13.91
CA LEU A 41 -8.89 2.61 -13.31
C LEU A 41 -10.07 2.63 -12.34
N GLU A 42 -10.40 3.79 -11.75
CA GLU A 42 -11.51 3.92 -10.80
C GLU A 42 -12.85 3.35 -11.29
N PRO A 43 -13.29 3.57 -12.55
CA PRO A 43 -14.54 3.02 -13.06
C PRO A 43 -14.60 1.49 -13.15
N LEU A 44 -13.46 0.80 -13.00
CA LEU A 44 -13.43 -0.67 -12.95
C LEU A 44 -13.84 -1.21 -11.57
N GLN A 45 -14.06 -0.33 -10.59
CA GLN A 45 -14.49 -0.67 -9.22
C GLN A 45 -13.67 -1.80 -8.60
N PRO A 46 -12.31 -1.69 -8.56
CA PRO A 46 -11.49 -2.70 -7.93
C PRO A 46 -11.84 -2.83 -6.44
N LYS A 47 -11.70 -4.03 -5.87
CA LYS A 47 -12.00 -4.25 -4.44
C LYS A 47 -11.14 -3.35 -3.54
N PHE A 48 -9.90 -3.13 -3.95
CA PHE A 48 -8.97 -2.18 -3.33
C PHE A 48 -7.86 -1.82 -4.33
N VAL A 49 -7.12 -0.78 -4.02
CA VAL A 49 -5.83 -0.46 -4.67
C VAL A 49 -4.74 -0.44 -3.61
N SER A 50 -3.59 -1.08 -3.86
CA SER A 50 -2.46 -1.01 -2.93
C SER A 50 -1.51 0.13 -3.28
N VAL A 51 -0.90 0.73 -2.26
CA VAL A 51 0.19 1.69 -2.41
C VAL A 51 1.41 1.13 -1.73
N THR A 52 2.50 1.00 -2.49
CA THR A 52 3.73 0.40 -1.98
C THR A 52 4.41 1.28 -0.93
N TYR A 53 5.24 0.62 -0.11
CA TYR A 53 5.98 1.23 0.97
C TYR A 53 7.40 0.67 0.94
N GLY A 54 8.38 1.54 0.77
CA GLY A 54 9.78 1.16 0.69
C GLY A 54 10.28 0.59 2.01
N ALA A 55 11.19 -0.38 1.92
CA ALA A 55 11.90 -0.94 3.07
C ALA A 55 12.48 0.17 3.96
N GLY A 56 12.39 -0.02 5.28
CA GLY A 56 12.86 0.95 6.28
C GLY A 56 12.16 2.31 6.25
N GLY A 57 10.98 2.43 5.61
CA GLY A 57 10.26 3.70 5.54
C GLY A 57 10.79 4.70 4.53
N SER A 58 11.67 4.29 3.63
CA SER A 58 12.30 5.14 2.60
C SER A 58 11.33 5.88 1.66
N THR A 59 10.05 5.48 1.62
CA THR A 59 9.01 6.17 0.86
C THR A 59 7.83 6.66 1.70
N ARG A 60 7.93 6.64 3.04
CA ARG A 60 6.81 6.91 3.97
C ARG A 60 5.99 8.13 3.58
N GLU A 61 6.61 9.29 3.47
CA GLU A 61 5.92 10.55 3.18
C GLU A 61 5.18 10.51 1.82
N ARG A 62 5.82 9.92 0.80
CA ARG A 62 5.22 9.79 -0.53
C ARG A 62 4.05 8.80 -0.50
N THR A 63 4.18 7.69 0.22
CA THR A 63 3.11 6.71 0.42
C THR A 63 1.91 7.35 1.13
N ALA A 64 2.16 8.07 2.24
CA ALA A 64 1.13 8.80 2.98
C ALA A 64 0.40 9.81 2.10
N ARG A 65 1.14 10.60 1.32
CA ARG A 65 0.55 11.57 0.39
C ARG A 65 -0.32 10.91 -0.67
N THR A 66 0.14 9.83 -1.29
CA THR A 66 -0.63 9.10 -2.31
C THR A 66 -1.91 8.49 -1.70
N ILE A 67 -1.82 7.83 -0.54
CA ILE A 67 -2.99 7.27 0.15
C ILE A 67 -3.98 8.38 0.51
N GLY A 68 -3.50 9.46 1.11
CA GLY A 68 -4.34 10.59 1.52
C GLY A 68 -5.08 11.21 0.34
N ARG A 69 -4.44 11.30 -0.82
CA ARG A 69 -5.08 11.78 -2.04
C ARG A 69 -6.16 10.82 -2.56
N ILE A 70 -5.88 9.52 -2.60
CA ILE A 70 -6.85 8.49 -2.98
C ILE A 70 -8.10 8.56 -2.08
N LEU A 71 -7.90 8.66 -0.76
CA LEU A 71 -8.99 8.74 0.22
C LEU A 71 -9.85 10.01 0.07
N LYS A 72 -9.25 11.14 -0.33
CA LYS A 72 -9.94 12.43 -0.43
C LYS A 72 -10.64 12.65 -1.76
N GLU A 73 -10.04 12.18 -2.85
CA GLU A 73 -10.42 12.58 -4.21
C GLU A 73 -11.08 11.46 -5.02
N THR A 74 -11.15 10.22 -4.50
CA THR A 74 -11.73 9.07 -5.21
C THR A 74 -12.66 8.24 -4.33
N SER A 75 -13.40 7.32 -4.96
CA SER A 75 -14.19 6.27 -4.29
C SER A 75 -13.40 5.00 -3.98
N LEU A 76 -12.10 4.95 -4.31
CA LEU A 76 -11.28 3.76 -4.15
C LEU A 76 -10.91 3.52 -2.68
N THR A 77 -10.80 2.25 -2.30
CA THR A 77 -10.32 1.83 -0.99
C THR A 77 -8.83 1.52 -1.05
N PRO A 78 -7.93 2.32 -0.45
CA PRO A 78 -6.51 2.03 -0.47
C PRO A 78 -6.12 0.95 0.54
N ALA A 79 -5.12 0.17 0.18
CA ALA A 79 -4.39 -0.75 1.03
C ALA A 79 -2.96 -0.23 1.22
N ALA A 80 -2.58 0.06 2.46
CA ALA A 80 -1.23 0.52 2.75
C ALA A 80 -0.28 -0.68 2.85
N HIS A 81 0.77 -0.71 2.03
CA HIS A 81 1.90 -1.59 2.32
C HIS A 81 2.60 -1.10 3.58
N MET A 82 3.08 -2.05 4.37
CA MET A 82 3.84 -1.80 5.59
C MET A 82 5.00 -2.77 5.66
N THR A 83 6.20 -2.25 5.95
CA THR A 83 7.39 -3.07 6.22
C THR A 83 7.86 -2.84 7.64
N CYS A 84 8.58 -3.81 8.21
CA CYS A 84 9.16 -3.71 9.55
C CYS A 84 10.69 -3.84 9.60
N VAL A 85 11.34 -4.05 8.45
CA VAL A 85 12.79 -4.07 8.33
C VAL A 85 13.39 -2.69 8.63
N ASP A 86 14.56 -2.68 9.27
CA ASP A 86 15.37 -1.50 9.56
C ASP A 86 14.64 -0.35 10.29
N ALA A 87 13.61 -0.67 11.06
CA ALA A 87 12.86 0.29 11.86
C ALA A 87 12.62 -0.23 13.28
N ALA A 88 12.70 0.65 14.27
CA ALA A 88 12.30 0.34 15.63
C ALA A 88 10.77 0.21 15.73
N ARG A 89 10.28 -0.56 16.69
CA ARG A 89 8.83 -0.79 16.90
C ARG A 89 8.05 0.52 17.01
N HIS A 90 8.55 1.47 17.80
CA HIS A 90 7.88 2.76 17.98
C HIS A 90 7.74 3.58 16.69
N GLU A 91 8.66 3.43 15.73
CA GLU A 91 8.59 4.11 14.43
C GLU A 91 7.54 3.45 13.54
N VAL A 92 7.51 2.11 13.53
CA VAL A 92 6.49 1.33 12.82
C VAL A 92 5.10 1.61 13.40
N ASP A 93 4.97 1.64 14.73
CA ASP A 93 3.71 1.92 15.42
C ASP A 93 3.21 3.33 15.13
N ALA A 94 4.12 4.32 15.05
CA ALA A 94 3.76 5.67 14.64
C ALA A 94 3.22 5.73 13.21
N VAL A 95 3.76 4.92 12.28
CA VAL A 95 3.24 4.82 10.91
C VAL A 95 1.88 4.12 10.88
N ILE A 96 1.71 3.05 11.67
CA ILE A 96 0.40 2.37 11.82
C ILE A 96 -0.64 3.37 12.30
N GLN A 97 -0.32 4.17 13.32
CA GLN A 97 -1.22 5.19 13.85
C GLN A 97 -1.52 6.27 12.81
N GLU A 98 -0.51 6.78 12.10
CA GLU A 98 -0.68 7.77 11.03
C GLU A 98 -1.66 7.28 9.96
N PHE A 99 -1.48 6.05 9.45
CA PHE A 99 -2.36 5.48 8.43
C PHE A 99 -3.76 5.19 8.98
N THR A 100 -3.87 4.78 10.25
CA THR A 100 -5.15 4.59 10.93
C THR A 100 -5.92 5.91 11.03
N ASP A 101 -5.25 6.98 11.46
CA ASP A 101 -5.84 8.32 11.62
C ASP A 101 -6.26 8.92 10.27
N MET A 102 -5.54 8.59 9.20
CA MET A 102 -5.93 8.94 7.83
C MET A 102 -7.19 8.21 7.36
N GLY A 103 -7.58 7.11 8.01
CA GLY A 103 -8.75 6.30 7.66
C GLY A 103 -8.43 5.05 6.83
N VAL A 104 -7.18 4.60 6.80
CA VAL A 104 -6.80 3.32 6.16
C VAL A 104 -7.41 2.16 6.95
N LYS A 105 -8.08 1.25 6.24
CA LYS A 105 -8.73 0.06 6.83
C LYS A 105 -8.11 -1.26 6.36
N ARG A 106 -7.26 -1.21 5.34
CA ARG A 106 -6.60 -2.37 4.75
C ARG A 106 -5.09 -2.18 4.77
N PHE A 107 -4.38 -3.19 5.25
CA PHE A 107 -2.92 -3.23 5.27
C PHE A 107 -2.40 -4.45 4.53
N VAL A 108 -1.26 -4.30 3.87
CA VAL A 108 -0.45 -5.41 3.37
C VAL A 108 0.81 -5.43 4.21
N ALA A 109 0.93 -6.41 5.11
CA ALA A 109 2.05 -6.55 6.02
C ALA A 109 3.16 -7.37 5.36
N LEU A 110 4.35 -6.78 5.26
CA LEU A 110 5.54 -7.42 4.72
C LEU A 110 6.69 -7.29 5.72
N ARG A 111 7.65 -8.20 5.68
CA ARG A 111 8.92 -8.00 6.39
C ARG A 111 9.69 -6.83 5.78
N GLY A 112 9.79 -6.82 4.45
CA GLY A 112 10.70 -5.96 3.69
C GLY A 112 12.01 -6.66 3.33
N ASP A 113 12.73 -6.05 2.39
CA ASP A 113 14.03 -6.51 1.91
C ASP A 113 15.17 -6.04 2.83
N PRO A 114 16.24 -6.83 3.01
CA PRO A 114 17.41 -6.38 3.78
C PRO A 114 18.06 -5.14 3.16
N ALA A 115 18.56 -4.22 3.99
CA ALA A 115 19.34 -3.05 3.53
C ALA A 115 20.54 -3.41 2.64
N GLU A 116 21.18 -4.55 2.90
CA GLU A 116 22.32 -5.05 2.10
C GLU A 116 21.92 -5.59 0.72
N GLY A 117 20.61 -5.65 0.43
CA GLY A 117 20.05 -6.03 -0.85
C GLY A 117 19.50 -7.45 -0.90
N VAL A 118 18.96 -7.79 -2.07
CA VAL A 118 18.32 -9.09 -2.33
C VAL A 118 19.36 -10.21 -2.23
N GLY A 119 19.08 -11.20 -1.39
CA GLY A 119 19.95 -12.36 -1.16
C GLY A 119 20.84 -12.25 0.08
N ALA A 120 20.93 -11.08 0.72
CA ALA A 120 21.58 -10.94 2.01
C ALA A 120 20.74 -11.59 3.14
N ALA A 121 21.42 -11.99 4.22
CA ALA A 121 20.74 -12.54 5.38
C ALA A 121 19.97 -11.42 6.09
N TYR A 122 18.65 -11.55 6.19
CA TYR A 122 17.84 -10.62 6.96
C TYR A 122 18.24 -10.64 8.44
N ARG A 123 18.38 -9.45 9.02
CA ARG A 123 18.51 -9.24 10.46
C ARG A 123 17.49 -8.17 10.88
N PRO A 124 16.65 -8.42 11.88
CA PRO A 124 15.74 -7.40 12.36
C PRO A 124 16.52 -6.27 13.03
N HIS A 125 15.92 -5.08 13.04
CA HIS A 125 16.40 -4.00 13.89
C HIS A 125 16.39 -4.48 15.36
N PRO A 126 17.40 -4.15 16.19
CA PRO A 126 17.49 -4.65 17.57
C PRO A 126 16.23 -4.40 18.40
N ASP A 127 15.62 -3.23 18.21
CA ASP A 127 14.35 -2.81 18.84
C ASP A 127 13.15 -2.89 17.89
N GLY A 128 13.24 -3.66 16.80
CA GLY A 128 12.23 -3.77 15.74
C GLY A 128 11.27 -4.94 15.90
N TYR A 129 10.38 -5.10 14.92
CA TYR A 129 9.62 -6.33 14.76
C TYR A 129 10.48 -7.36 14.00
N ALA A 130 10.46 -8.61 14.47
CA ALA A 130 11.35 -9.63 13.95
C ALA A 130 11.00 -10.11 12.53
N ASN A 131 9.73 -9.99 12.12
CA ASN A 131 9.23 -10.46 10.83
C ASN A 131 7.82 -9.91 10.54
N GLY A 132 7.26 -10.28 9.40
CA GLY A 132 5.90 -9.91 9.00
C GLY A 132 4.81 -10.43 9.96
N ALA A 133 5.01 -11.55 10.65
CA ALA A 133 4.02 -12.08 11.59
C ALA A 133 3.93 -11.22 12.87
N GLU A 134 5.06 -10.74 13.38
CA GLU A 134 5.03 -9.77 14.50
C GLU A 134 4.37 -8.45 14.09
N LEU A 135 4.63 -7.97 12.85
CA LEU A 135 3.95 -6.78 12.31
C LEU A 135 2.44 -6.99 12.20
N VAL A 136 1.97 -8.17 11.78
CA VAL A 136 0.54 -8.52 11.80
C VAL A 136 -0.02 -8.45 13.23
N GLY A 137 0.74 -8.93 14.22
CA GLY A 137 0.38 -8.82 15.63
C GLY A 137 0.19 -7.36 16.07
N ALA A 138 1.13 -6.48 15.70
CA ALA A 138 1.04 -5.05 15.97
C ALA A 138 -0.20 -4.40 15.34
N LEU A 139 -0.44 -4.68 14.05
CA LEU A 139 -1.62 -4.19 13.33
C LEU A 139 -2.93 -4.67 13.98
N LYS A 140 -3.02 -5.94 14.36
CA LYS A 140 -4.19 -6.48 15.09
C LYS A 140 -4.37 -5.88 16.48
N GLY A 141 -3.28 -5.49 17.15
CA GLY A 141 -3.33 -4.78 18.42
C GLY A 141 -3.80 -3.33 18.29
N ALA A 142 -3.51 -2.68 17.16
CA ALA A 142 -3.86 -1.28 16.90
C ALA A 142 -5.32 -1.10 16.43
N GLY A 143 -5.93 -2.09 15.78
CA GLY A 143 -7.32 -1.98 15.34
C GLY A 143 -7.85 -3.19 14.56
N ASP A 144 -9.15 -3.14 14.25
CA ASP A 144 -9.80 -4.16 13.42
C ASP A 144 -9.60 -3.86 11.92
N PHE A 145 -8.47 -4.34 11.40
CA PHE A 145 -8.10 -4.15 10.00
C PHE A 145 -8.23 -5.43 9.17
N ASP A 146 -8.45 -5.23 7.87
CA ASP A 146 -8.24 -6.26 6.84
C ASP A 146 -6.74 -6.32 6.52
N ILE A 147 -6.09 -7.44 6.85
CA ILE A 147 -4.64 -7.59 6.74
C ILE A 147 -4.34 -8.71 5.76
N SER A 148 -3.63 -8.37 4.68
CA SER A 148 -2.96 -9.33 3.79
C SER A 148 -1.50 -9.48 4.20
N VAL A 149 -0.92 -10.64 3.92
CA VAL A 149 0.51 -10.94 4.14
C VAL A 149 1.15 -11.38 2.83
N SER A 150 2.46 -11.17 2.71
CA SER A 150 3.31 -11.69 1.62
C SER A 150 4.58 -12.32 2.14
#